data_AF-X1BPA5-F1
#
_entry.id   AF-X1BPA5-F1
#
_cell.length_a   1.000
_cell.length_b   1.000
_cell.length_c   1.000
_cell.angle_alpha   90.00
_cell.angle_beta   90.00
_cell.angle_gamma   90.00
#
_symmetry.space_group_name_H-M   'P 1'
#
loop_
_entity.id
_entity.type
_entity.pdbx_description
1 polymer ?
#
loop_
_entity_poly.entity_id
_entity_poly.type
_entity_poly.pdbx_seq_one_letter_code
_entity_poly.pdbx_strand_id
1 'polypeptide(L)'
;MGAYAGFIVGSLFNYLFPSIGITPGAYALVGMGGVVSSAIHGPLTAIIIIFELTGDYNIILPLMITCIIASLLSEVFNEYSIYTLKLKLKGILFKHGVEVNILKRIKVSEIIKSDFAVVNKNTPLKKLIGKVMEKNINIFHVVDEADKHIGIITLSNLKIAIGEKDIFEGFLLVEDIYEPIEAISEQDSLENAMTVFGRNDVNELPVLKNGELIGIVKRTDLIETYNQEIKRIEAKSSFLAKIKFSENTEVKRFQMNIF
;
A
#
# COMPACT_ATOMS: atom_id res chain seq x y z
N MET A 1 -35.44 -4.57 -7.16
CA MET A 1 -35.08 -4.81 -8.57
C MET A 1 -34.74 -6.27 -8.83
N GLY A 2 -33.69 -6.84 -8.23
CA GLY A 2 -33.29 -8.23 -8.47
C GLY A 2 -34.39 -9.27 -8.20
N ALA A 3 -35.13 -9.12 -7.09
CA ALA A 3 -36.25 -10.01 -6.77
C ALA A 3 -37.36 -10.01 -7.84
N TYR A 4 -37.73 -8.83 -8.36
CA TYR A 4 -38.75 -8.70 -9.39
C TYR A 4 -38.30 -9.32 -10.72
N ALA A 5 -37.06 -9.06 -11.13
CA ALA A 5 -36.51 -9.66 -12.34
C ALA A 5 -36.45 -11.19 -12.23
N GLY A 6 -35.96 -11.70 -11.10
CA GLY A 6 -35.94 -13.13 -10.81
C GLY A 6 -37.33 -13.74 -10.80
N PHE A 7 -38.32 -13.08 -10.18
CA PHE A 7 -39.71 -13.53 -10.19
C PHE A 7 -40.29 -13.62 -11.60
N ILE A 8 -40.10 -12.59 -12.43
CA ILE A 8 -40.56 -12.59 -13.82
C ILE A 8 -39.95 -13.76 -14.60
N VAL A 9 -38.65 -14.00 -14.45
CA VAL A 9 -37.97 -15.14 -15.07
C VAL A 9 -38.57 -16.45 -14.55
N GLY A 10 -38.68 -16.63 -13.24
CA GLY A 10 -39.24 -17.84 -12.64
C GLY A 10 -40.68 -18.11 -13.06
N SER A 11 -41.53 -17.08 -13.13
CA SER A 11 -42.91 -17.17 -13.61
C SER A 11 -42.98 -17.55 -15.08
N LEU A 12 -42.09 -17.00 -15.92
CA LEU A 12 -42.02 -17.35 -17.34
C LEU A 12 -41.60 -18.81 -17.53
N PHE A 13 -40.60 -19.28 -16.80
CA PHE A 13 -40.16 -20.67 -16.84
C PHE A 13 -41.23 -21.63 -16.33
N ASN A 14 -41.95 -21.27 -15.26
CA ASN A 14 -43.05 -22.07 -14.76
C ASN A 14 -44.22 -22.15 -15.76
N TYR A 15 -44.48 -21.08 -16.51
CA TYR A 15 -45.48 -21.07 -17.58
C TYR A 15 -45.07 -21.97 -18.76
N LEU A 16 -43.80 -21.92 -19.18
CA LEU A 16 -43.29 -22.72 -20.30
C LEU A 16 -43.11 -24.21 -19.95
N PHE A 17 -42.77 -24.51 -18.70
CA PHE A 17 -42.52 -25.88 -18.23
C PHE A 17 -43.26 -26.19 -16.92
N PRO A 18 -44.60 -26.34 -16.96
CA PRO A 18 -45.40 -26.56 -15.74
C PRO A 18 -45.09 -27.89 -15.03
N SER A 19 -44.56 -28.86 -15.76
CA SER A 19 -44.28 -30.22 -15.27
C SER A 19 -43.03 -30.34 -14.37
N ILE A 20 -42.20 -29.29 -14.27
CA ILE A 20 -40.93 -29.30 -13.55
C ILE A 20 -41.07 -28.82 -12.09
N GLY A 21 -42.25 -28.29 -11.70
CA GLY A 21 -42.50 -27.85 -10.32
C GLY A 21 -41.65 -26.63 -9.93
N ILE A 22 -41.51 -25.66 -10.84
CA ILE A 22 -40.68 -24.46 -10.62
C ILE A 22 -41.41 -23.48 -9.71
N THR A 23 -40.81 -23.15 -8.56
CA THR A 23 -41.35 -22.13 -7.65
C THR A 23 -40.82 -20.73 -8.02
N PRO A 24 -41.65 -19.78 -8.48
CA PRO A 24 -41.18 -18.44 -8.86
C PRO A 24 -40.51 -17.68 -7.70
N GLY A 25 -40.88 -17.99 -6.45
CA GLY A 25 -40.26 -17.43 -5.25
C GLY A 25 -38.77 -17.76 -5.13
N ALA A 26 -38.36 -18.98 -5.47
CA ALA A 26 -36.94 -19.37 -5.44
C ALA A 26 -36.11 -18.54 -6.43
N TYR A 27 -36.65 -18.28 -7.62
CA TYR A 27 -35.99 -17.45 -8.63
C TYR A 27 -35.93 -15.98 -8.23
N ALA A 28 -36.94 -15.47 -7.51
CA ALA A 28 -36.89 -14.13 -6.94
C ALA A 28 -35.73 -13.98 -5.95
N LEU A 29 -35.53 -14.96 -5.07
CA LEU A 29 -34.43 -14.95 -4.09
C LEU A 29 -33.07 -15.01 -4.76
N VAL A 30 -32.91 -15.88 -5.77
CA VAL A 30 -31.68 -15.98 -6.56
C VAL A 30 -31.40 -14.68 -7.32
N GLY A 31 -32.41 -14.07 -7.94
CA GLY A 31 -32.27 -12.77 -8.63
C GLY A 31 -31.94 -11.62 -7.68
N MET A 32 -32.49 -11.63 -6.47
CA MET A 32 -32.12 -10.68 -5.41
C MET A 32 -30.64 -10.82 -5.03
N GLY A 33 -30.20 -12.05 -4.75
CA GLY A 33 -28.81 -12.35 -4.41
C GLY A 33 -27.84 -11.93 -5.50
N GLY A 34 -28.13 -12.25 -6.76
CA GLY A 34 -27.30 -11.87 -7.91
C GLY A 34 -27.10 -10.36 -8.04
N VAL A 35 -28.17 -9.57 -7.91
CA VAL A 35 -28.07 -8.11 -7.97
C VAL A 35 -27.27 -7.54 -6.81
N VAL A 36 -27.53 -8.00 -5.57
CA VAL A 36 -26.77 -7.54 -4.40
C VAL A 36 -25.29 -7.86 -4.58
N SER A 37 -24.98 -9.12 -4.88
CA SER A 37 -23.63 -9.63 -5.15
C SER A 37 -22.90 -8.78 -6.17
N SER A 38 -23.54 -8.50 -7.31
CA SER A 38 -22.98 -7.69 -8.39
C SER A 38 -22.72 -6.23 -8.01
N ALA A 39 -23.56 -5.63 -7.16
CA ALA A 39 -23.45 -4.23 -6.77
C ALA A 39 -22.35 -4.01 -5.74
N ILE A 40 -22.18 -4.95 -4.80
CA ILE A 40 -21.17 -4.83 -3.74
C ILE A 40 -19.84 -5.53 -4.07
N HIS A 41 -19.76 -6.32 -5.15
CA HIS A 41 -18.64 -7.22 -5.46
C HIS A 41 -18.32 -8.17 -4.30
N GLY A 42 -19.36 -8.75 -3.71
CA GLY A 42 -19.29 -9.49 -2.43
C GLY A 42 -20.20 -10.71 -2.44
N PRO A 43 -19.85 -11.77 -3.20
CA PRO A 43 -20.72 -12.92 -3.39
C PRO A 43 -21.03 -13.66 -2.10
N LEU A 44 -20.03 -13.91 -1.26
CA LEU A 44 -20.22 -14.63 0.00
C LEU A 44 -21.21 -13.90 0.93
N THR A 45 -21.08 -12.58 1.04
CA THR A 45 -21.98 -11.76 1.87
C THR A 45 -23.41 -11.83 1.37
N ALA A 46 -23.62 -11.72 0.05
CA ALA A 46 -24.96 -11.82 -0.54
C ALA A 46 -25.57 -13.22 -0.34
N ILE A 47 -24.77 -14.27 -0.52
CA ILE A 47 -25.20 -15.66 -0.29
C ILE A 47 -25.65 -15.86 1.15
N ILE A 48 -24.83 -15.44 2.12
CA ILE A 48 -25.13 -15.61 3.56
C ILE A 48 -26.38 -14.83 3.95
N ILE A 49 -26.51 -13.57 3.55
CA ILE A 49 -27.68 -12.74 3.90
C ILE A 49 -28.97 -13.38 3.37
N ILE A 50 -28.99 -13.79 2.10
CA ILE A 50 -30.20 -14.39 1.51
C ILE A 50 -30.48 -15.76 2.13
N PHE A 51 -29.45 -16.56 2.41
CA PHE A 51 -29.61 -17.84 3.10
C PHE A 51 -30.18 -17.66 4.52
N GLU A 52 -29.62 -16.75 5.32
CA GLU A 52 -30.08 -16.49 6.69
C GLU A 52 -31.52 -15.96 6.73
N LEU A 53 -31.90 -15.09 5.78
CA LEU A 53 -33.25 -14.54 5.71
C LEU A 53 -34.30 -15.56 5.27
N THR A 54 -33.90 -16.61 4.55
CA THR A 54 -34.83 -17.58 3.94
C THR A 54 -34.87 -18.91 4.67
N GLY A 55 -33.74 -19.34 5.25
CA GLY A 55 -33.61 -20.63 5.92
C GLY A 55 -33.74 -21.84 4.98
N ASP A 56 -33.75 -21.63 3.66
CA ASP A 56 -33.96 -22.70 2.67
C ASP A 56 -32.62 -23.19 2.10
N TYR A 57 -32.27 -24.42 2.43
CA TYR A 57 -31.06 -25.07 1.95
C TYR A 57 -31.13 -25.47 0.48
N ASN A 58 -32.33 -25.63 -0.09
CA ASN A 58 -32.48 -26.09 -1.48
C ASN A 58 -32.05 -25.02 -2.49
N ILE A 59 -32.17 -23.74 -2.13
CA ILE A 59 -31.82 -22.63 -3.01
C ILE A 59 -30.34 -22.22 -2.93
N ILE A 60 -29.58 -22.75 -1.96
CA ILE A 60 -28.23 -22.27 -1.68
C ILE A 60 -27.28 -22.52 -2.86
N LEU A 61 -27.35 -23.70 -3.50
CA LEU A 61 -26.49 -24.04 -4.63
C LEU A 61 -26.76 -23.14 -5.85
N PRO A 62 -28.00 -22.99 -6.35
CA PRO A 62 -28.32 -22.05 -7.42
C PRO A 62 -27.96 -20.59 -7.10
N LEU A 63 -28.17 -20.18 -5.85
CA LEU A 63 -27.83 -18.84 -5.36
C LEU A 63 -26.32 -18.60 -5.44
N MET A 64 -25.50 -19.55 -4.97
CA MET A 64 -24.03 -19.42 -5.01
C MET A 64 -23.52 -19.23 -6.43
N ILE A 65 -23.95 -20.09 -7.36
CA ILE A 65 -23.53 -20.02 -8.76
C ILE A 65 -23.92 -18.66 -9.36
N THR A 66 -25.16 -18.23 -9.11
CA THR A 66 -25.66 -16.95 -9.64
C THR A 66 -24.89 -15.76 -9.07
N CYS A 67 -24.67 -15.71 -7.75
CA CYS A 67 -23.93 -14.64 -7.10
C CYS A 67 -22.49 -14.55 -7.60
N ILE A 68 -21.79 -15.70 -7.73
CA ILE A 68 -20.41 -15.73 -8.21
C ILE A 68 -20.33 -15.25 -9.67
N ILE A 69 -21.17 -15.77 -10.56
CA ILE A 69 -21.19 -15.35 -11.96
C ILE A 69 -21.53 -13.87 -12.09
N ALA A 70 -22.55 -13.40 -11.35
CA ALA A 70 -22.96 -12.01 -11.38
C ALA A 70 -21.87 -11.06 -10.87
N SER A 71 -21.13 -11.44 -9.81
CA SER A 71 -19.98 -10.67 -9.32
C SER A 71 -18.85 -10.62 -10.32
N LEU A 72 -18.43 -11.78 -10.85
CA LEU A 72 -17.34 -11.85 -11.82
C LEU A 72 -17.66 -11.03 -13.08
N LEU A 73 -18.90 -11.15 -13.58
CA LEU A 73 -19.33 -10.37 -14.73
C LEU A 73 -19.35 -8.88 -14.40
N SER A 74 -19.87 -8.49 -13.23
CA SER A 74 -19.87 -7.10 -12.78
C SER A 74 -18.47 -6.50 -12.67
N GLU A 75 -17.49 -7.25 -12.16
CA GLU A 75 -16.09 -6.83 -12.04
C GLU A 75 -15.42 -6.63 -13.41
N VAL A 76 -15.81 -7.42 -14.42
CA VAL A 76 -15.33 -7.25 -15.80
C VAL A 76 -15.89 -5.97 -16.44
N PHE A 77 -17.17 -5.66 -16.20
CA PHE A 77 -17.81 -4.47 -16.78
C PHE A 77 -17.56 -3.19 -15.97
N ASN A 78 -17.37 -3.29 -14.65
CA ASN A 78 -17.21 -2.18 -13.73
C ASN A 78 -16.06 -2.45 -12.75
N GLU A 79 -15.01 -1.63 -12.82
CA GLU A 79 -13.85 -1.72 -11.91
C GLU A 79 -14.21 -1.39 -10.43
N TYR A 80 -15.36 -0.76 -10.18
CA TYR A 80 -15.73 -0.24 -8.86
C TYR A 80 -17.06 -0.83 -8.37
N SER A 81 -17.07 -1.33 -7.13
CA SER A 81 -18.29 -1.63 -6.40
C SER A 81 -19.02 -0.33 -6.03
N ILE A 82 -20.27 -0.44 -5.58
CA ILE A 82 -21.06 0.72 -5.15
C ILE A 82 -20.36 1.53 -4.04
N TYR A 83 -19.57 0.86 -3.19
CA TYR A 83 -18.82 1.49 -2.12
C TYR A 83 -17.59 2.23 -2.64
N THR A 84 -16.77 1.60 -3.47
CA THR A 84 -15.55 2.22 -4.01
C THR A 84 -15.87 3.29 -5.06
N LEU A 85 -16.99 3.16 -5.78
CA LEU A 85 -17.50 4.20 -6.67
C LEU A 85 -17.82 5.48 -5.90
N LYS A 86 -18.44 5.39 -4.71
CA LYS A 86 -18.72 6.55 -3.87
C LYS A 86 -17.44 7.26 -3.42
N LEU A 87 -16.39 6.50 -3.11
CA LEU A 87 -15.07 7.07 -2.78
C LEU A 87 -14.43 7.74 -3.99
N LYS A 88 -14.48 7.09 -5.15
CA LYS A 88 -13.98 7.66 -6.42
C LYS A 88 -14.66 8.98 -6.76
N LEU A 89 -15.97 9.09 -6.59
CA LEU A 89 -16.72 10.33 -6.83
C LEU A 89 -16.32 11.46 -5.86
N LYS A 90 -15.78 11.13 -4.68
CA LYS A 90 -15.20 12.08 -3.72
C LYS A 90 -13.72 12.38 -4.00
N GLY A 91 -13.16 11.87 -5.09
CA GLY A 91 -11.74 12.01 -5.42
C GLY A 91 -10.81 11.09 -4.62
N ILE A 92 -11.35 10.17 -3.81
CA ILE A 92 -10.58 9.21 -3.03
C ILE A 92 -10.37 7.96 -3.91
N LEU A 93 -9.19 7.85 -4.51
CA LEU A 93 -8.83 6.70 -5.34
C LEU A 93 -8.41 5.53 -4.46
N PHE A 94 -9.40 4.70 -4.08
CA PHE A 94 -9.16 3.47 -3.34
C PHE A 94 -8.72 2.37 -4.32
N LYS A 95 -7.42 2.32 -4.65
CA LYS A 95 -6.83 1.24 -5.46
C LYS A 95 -5.99 0.34 -4.57
N HIS A 96 -6.65 -0.64 -3.94
CA HIS A 96 -5.96 -1.78 -3.32
C HIS A 96 -5.05 -2.42 -4.38
N GLY A 97 -3.73 -2.38 -4.15
CA GLY A 97 -2.72 -2.94 -5.05
C GLY A 97 -1.87 -1.93 -5.83
N VAL A 98 -2.32 -0.69 -6.09
CA VAL A 98 -1.46 0.33 -6.73
C VAL A 98 -0.38 0.80 -5.76
N GLU A 99 -0.73 1.05 -4.50
CA GLU A 99 0.22 1.46 -3.45
C GLU A 99 1.31 0.39 -3.21
N VAL A 100 0.90 -0.88 -3.11
CA VAL A 100 1.82 -2.01 -2.96
C VAL A 100 2.78 -2.11 -4.15
N ASN A 101 2.31 -1.81 -5.36
CA ASN A 101 3.14 -1.85 -6.57
C ASN A 101 4.12 -0.66 -6.64
N ILE A 102 3.76 0.52 -6.10
CA ILE A 102 4.66 1.68 -6.04
C ILE A 102 5.84 1.41 -5.12
N LEU A 103 5.57 0.93 -3.91
CA LEU A 103 6.62 0.64 -2.92
C LEU A 103 7.61 -0.43 -3.41
N LYS A 104 7.12 -1.38 -4.22
CA LYS A 104 7.96 -2.42 -4.86
C LYS A 104 8.75 -1.93 -6.06
N ARG A 105 8.33 -0.85 -6.71
CA ARG A 105 8.93 -0.35 -7.95
C ARG A 105 10.11 0.59 -7.70
N ILE A 106 10.00 1.46 -6.71
CA ILE A 106 11.04 2.47 -6.42
C ILE A 106 12.20 1.79 -5.73
N LYS A 107 13.42 1.99 -6.24
CA LYS A 107 14.63 1.43 -5.64
C LYS A 107 15.29 2.41 -4.68
N VAL A 108 15.96 1.88 -3.65
CA VAL A 108 16.77 2.65 -2.72
C VAL A 108 17.84 3.46 -3.44
N SER A 109 18.43 2.94 -4.52
CA SER A 109 19.38 3.65 -5.39
C SER A 109 18.90 5.00 -5.92
N GLU A 110 17.59 5.24 -5.99
CA GLU A 110 17.03 6.52 -6.46
C GLU A 110 17.02 7.60 -5.37
N ILE A 111 17.16 7.23 -4.09
CA ILE A 111 17.01 8.13 -2.93
C ILE A 111 18.25 8.20 -2.03
N ILE A 112 19.39 7.66 -2.47
CA ILE A 112 20.64 7.67 -1.71
C ILE A 112 21.17 9.10 -1.54
N LYS A 113 21.57 9.45 -0.31
CA LYS A 113 22.34 10.65 0.00
C LYS A 113 23.80 10.29 0.29
N SER A 114 24.72 11.04 -0.33
CA SER A 114 26.17 10.88 -0.11
C SER A 114 26.74 11.79 0.98
N ASP A 115 25.93 12.71 1.52
CA ASP A 115 26.33 13.57 2.64
C ASP A 115 25.96 12.89 3.96
N PHE A 116 26.94 12.20 4.54
CA PHE A 116 26.81 11.50 5.83
C PHE A 116 28.14 11.54 6.59
N ALA A 117 28.04 11.48 7.91
CA ALA A 117 29.20 11.54 8.79
C ALA A 117 29.67 10.14 9.16
N VAL A 118 30.96 9.86 8.93
CA VAL A 118 31.61 8.59 9.29
C VAL A 118 32.59 8.80 10.44
N VAL A 119 32.66 7.81 11.34
CA VAL A 119 33.63 7.77 12.44
C VAL A 119 34.18 6.36 12.62
N ASN A 120 35.47 6.24 12.90
CA ASN A 120 36.10 4.96 13.20
C ASN A 120 35.79 4.54 14.65
N LYS A 121 35.59 3.23 14.88
CA LYS A 121 35.29 2.67 16.20
C LYS A 121 36.33 3.00 17.30
N ASN A 122 37.58 3.22 16.92
CA ASN A 122 38.68 3.56 17.82
C ASN A 122 38.76 5.08 18.13
N THR A 123 37.79 5.88 17.67
CA THR A 123 37.80 7.34 17.86
C THR A 123 37.41 7.69 19.30
N PRO A 124 38.17 8.54 20.02
CA PRO A 124 37.77 9.03 21.32
C PRO A 124 36.49 9.87 21.25
N LEU A 125 35.56 9.60 22.16
CA LEU A 125 34.23 10.23 22.18
C LEU A 125 34.29 11.77 22.27
N LYS A 126 35.31 12.29 22.97
CA LYS A 126 35.58 13.74 23.08
C LYS A 126 35.73 14.43 21.72
N LYS A 127 36.36 13.77 20.74
CA LYS A 127 36.50 14.30 19.37
C LYS A 127 35.15 14.32 18.65
N LEU A 128 34.28 13.34 18.93
CA LEU A 128 32.96 13.24 18.34
C LEU A 128 32.04 14.36 18.84
N ILE A 129 32.08 14.65 20.14
CA ILE A 129 31.33 15.76 20.76
C ILE A 129 31.69 17.10 20.10
N GLY A 130 32.97 17.37 19.85
CA GLY A 130 33.41 18.58 19.12
C GLY A 130 32.80 18.66 17.71
N LYS A 131 32.80 17.55 16.96
CA LYS A 131 32.21 17.50 15.62
C LYS A 131 30.69 17.74 15.62
N VAL A 132 29.97 17.23 16.62
CA VAL A 132 28.52 17.47 16.78
C VAL A 132 28.24 18.97 16.91
N MET A 133 29.00 19.65 17.77
CA MET A 133 28.79 21.08 18.05
C MET A 133 29.11 21.97 16.83
N GLU A 134 30.11 21.60 16.03
CA GLU A 134 30.51 22.37 14.85
C GLU A 134 29.59 22.17 13.64
N LYS A 135 29.16 20.93 13.38
CA LYS A 135 28.47 20.55 12.14
C LYS A 135 27.00 20.18 12.29
N ASN A 136 26.46 20.26 13.52
CA ASN A 136 25.07 19.91 13.85
C ASN A 136 24.66 18.52 13.33
N ILE A 137 25.58 17.56 13.44
CA ILE A 137 25.40 16.18 12.98
C ILE A 137 24.67 15.39 14.08
N ASN A 138 23.55 14.76 13.72
CA ASN A 138 22.72 14.01 14.66
C ASN A 138 23.05 12.51 14.72
N ILE A 139 23.65 11.97 13.66
CA ILE A 139 23.96 10.54 13.51
C ILE A 139 25.34 10.40 12.88
N PHE A 140 26.16 9.52 13.46
CA PHE A 140 27.44 9.10 12.88
C PHE A 140 27.39 7.62 12.52
N HIS A 141 27.85 7.29 11.32
CA HIS A 141 28.04 5.93 10.87
C HIS A 141 29.40 5.42 11.35
N VAL A 142 29.40 4.30 12.05
CA VAL A 142 30.59 3.70 12.62
C VAL A 142 31.17 2.67 11.66
N VAL A 143 32.47 2.80 11.39
CA VAL A 143 33.25 1.84 10.60
C VAL A 143 34.36 1.20 11.43
N ASP A 144 34.72 -0.03 11.07
CA ASP A 144 35.87 -0.73 11.63
C ASP A 144 37.20 -0.29 10.95
N GLU A 145 38.28 -1.03 11.22
CA GLU A 145 39.61 -0.76 10.64
C GLU A 145 39.72 -1.11 9.15
N ALA A 146 38.77 -1.89 8.62
CA ALA A 146 38.68 -2.29 7.23
C ALA A 146 37.64 -1.46 6.44
N ASP A 147 37.26 -0.29 6.96
CA ASP A 147 36.20 0.60 6.42
C ASP A 147 34.83 -0.07 6.27
N LYS A 148 34.59 -1.18 6.99
CA LYS A 148 33.30 -1.85 6.99
C LYS A 148 32.36 -1.18 7.99
N HIS A 149 31.14 -0.90 7.56
CA HIS A 149 30.10 -0.35 8.42
C HIS A 149 29.66 -1.39 9.46
N ILE A 150 29.65 -0.99 10.74
CA ILE A 150 29.30 -1.86 11.87
C ILE A 150 28.12 -1.35 12.71
N GLY A 151 27.76 -0.07 12.59
CA GLY A 151 26.69 0.50 13.39
C GLY A 151 26.58 2.01 13.31
N ILE A 152 25.85 2.62 14.24
CA ILE A 152 25.65 4.06 14.32
C ILE A 152 25.82 4.57 15.75
N ILE A 153 26.07 5.87 15.88
CA ILE A 153 25.95 6.62 17.13
C ILE A 153 25.00 7.78 16.89
N THR A 154 23.94 7.87 17.69
CA THR A 154 23.01 8.99 17.66
C THR A 154 23.38 10.05 18.70
N LEU A 155 22.89 11.27 18.50
CA LEU A 155 22.99 12.33 19.51
C LEU A 155 22.37 11.93 20.86
N SER A 156 21.33 11.09 20.84
CA SER A 156 20.70 10.56 22.06
C SER A 156 21.68 9.66 22.83
N ASN A 157 22.39 8.76 22.13
CA ASN A 157 23.42 7.91 22.75
C ASN A 157 24.54 8.76 23.36
N LEU A 158 24.98 9.80 22.64
CA LEU A 158 25.99 10.73 23.15
C LEU A 158 25.54 11.45 24.42
N LYS A 159 24.30 11.95 24.47
CA LYS A 159 23.76 12.63 25.64
C LYS A 159 23.68 11.72 26.87
N ILE A 160 23.25 10.47 26.68
CA ILE A 160 23.22 9.46 27.75
C ILE A 160 24.64 9.18 28.24
N ALA A 161 25.57 8.95 27.32
CA ALA A 161 26.97 8.67 27.65
C ALA A 161 27.65 9.82 28.40
N ILE A 162 27.29 11.08 28.12
CA ILE A 162 27.80 12.25 28.86
C ILE A 162 27.12 12.36 30.24
N GLY A 163 25.79 12.21 30.30
CA GLY A 163 25.00 12.40 31.51
C GLY A 163 25.23 11.35 32.60
N GLU A 164 25.56 10.11 32.21
CA GLU A 164 25.88 9.04 33.17
C GLU A 164 27.32 9.10 33.71
N LYS A 165 28.20 9.90 33.08
CA LYS A 165 29.65 9.75 33.22
C LYS A 165 30.40 11.07 33.43
N ASP A 166 30.01 11.83 34.45
CA ASP A 166 30.91 12.77 35.16
C ASP A 166 32.17 12.08 35.75
N ILE A 167 32.36 10.77 35.53
CA ILE A 167 33.38 9.90 36.12
C ILE A 167 34.43 9.42 35.09
N PHE A 168 34.16 9.44 33.78
CA PHE A 168 35.10 8.89 32.79
C PHE A 168 36.03 9.98 32.25
N GLU A 169 37.24 10.01 32.79
CA GLU A 169 38.40 10.83 32.42
C GLU A 169 38.86 10.64 30.95
N GLY A 170 38.00 10.84 29.95
CA GLY A 170 38.40 10.99 28.55
C GLY A 170 38.82 9.72 27.79
N PHE A 171 38.60 8.52 28.34
CA PHE A 171 39.00 7.25 27.71
C PHE A 171 37.93 6.51 26.90
N LEU A 172 36.68 7.00 26.86
CA LEU A 172 35.63 6.33 26.09
C LEU A 172 35.88 6.43 24.59
N LEU A 173 35.73 5.30 23.93
CA LEU A 173 35.80 5.15 22.49
C LEU A 173 34.40 5.00 21.89
N VAL A 174 34.32 5.16 20.58
CA VAL A 174 33.11 4.92 19.81
C VAL A 174 32.66 3.45 19.93
N GLU A 175 33.59 2.50 20.03
CA GLU A 175 33.27 1.08 20.20
C GLU A 175 32.52 0.75 21.50
N ASP A 176 32.61 1.61 22.52
CA ASP A 176 31.95 1.39 23.82
C ASP A 176 30.45 1.69 23.80
N ILE A 177 29.96 2.46 22.81
CA ILE A 177 28.60 3.01 22.83
C ILE A 177 27.84 2.92 21.50
N TYR A 178 28.46 2.43 20.43
CA TYR A 178 27.76 2.32 19.14
C TYR A 178 26.65 1.27 19.21
N GLU A 179 25.62 1.49 18.41
CA GLU A 179 24.50 0.56 18.25
C GLU A 179 24.61 -0.10 16.87
N PRO A 180 24.66 -1.45 16.80
CA PRO A 180 24.53 -2.16 15.55
C PRO A 180 23.20 -1.82 14.88
N ILE A 181 23.22 -1.60 13.57
CA ILE A 181 22.01 -1.31 12.81
C ILE A 181 21.96 -2.14 11.53
N GLU A 182 20.77 -2.59 11.18
CA GLU A 182 20.50 -3.25 9.90
C GLU A 182 20.69 -2.25 8.75
N ALA A 183 21.54 -2.59 7.80
CA ALA A 183 21.76 -1.81 6.60
C ALA A 183 20.89 -2.29 5.44
N ILE A 184 20.53 -1.38 4.54
CA ILE A 184 19.75 -1.67 3.34
C ILE A 184 20.66 -1.74 2.11
N SER A 185 20.26 -2.53 1.11
CA SER A 185 20.99 -2.62 -0.16
C SER A 185 20.56 -1.51 -1.12
N GLU A 186 21.47 -1.05 -2.00
CA GLU A 186 21.11 -0.12 -3.09
C GLU A 186 20.03 -0.67 -4.05
N GLN A 187 19.88 -2.00 -4.09
CA GLN A 187 18.92 -2.71 -4.93
C GLN A 187 17.58 -2.96 -4.23
N ASP A 188 17.49 -2.68 -2.94
CA ASP A 188 16.26 -2.87 -2.18
C ASP A 188 15.16 -1.95 -2.69
N SER A 189 13.92 -2.40 -2.50
CA SER A 189 12.74 -1.58 -2.77
C SER A 189 12.47 -0.60 -1.63
N LEU A 190 11.70 0.44 -1.93
CA LEU A 190 11.18 1.36 -0.92
C LEU A 190 10.36 0.64 0.17
N GLU A 191 9.64 -0.43 -0.20
CA GLU A 191 8.92 -1.31 0.74
C GLU A 191 9.86 -1.96 1.76
N ASN A 192 11.00 -2.51 1.30
CA ASN A 192 11.97 -3.13 2.20
C ASN A 192 12.57 -2.07 3.13
N ALA A 193 12.96 -0.91 2.57
CA ALA A 193 13.48 0.20 3.37
C ALA A 193 12.46 0.67 4.44
N MET A 194 11.17 0.79 4.10
CA MET A 194 10.10 1.09 5.06
C MET A 194 10.00 0.04 6.16
N THR A 195 10.13 -1.25 5.81
CA THR A 195 10.08 -2.35 6.78
C THR A 195 11.24 -2.27 7.76
N VAL A 196 12.45 -2.00 7.27
CA VAL A 196 13.65 -1.83 8.11
C VAL A 196 13.50 -0.59 9.00
N PHE A 197 13.02 0.55 8.48
CA PHE A 197 12.69 1.71 9.31
C PHE A 197 11.59 1.44 10.34
N GLY A 198 10.59 0.61 10.03
CA GLY A 198 9.52 0.28 10.96
C GLY A 198 10.00 -0.56 12.16
N ARG A 199 11.11 -1.29 11.99
CA ARG A 199 11.73 -2.11 13.05
C ARG A 199 12.79 -1.35 13.85
N ASN A 200 13.35 -0.28 13.31
CA ASN A 200 14.43 0.48 13.92
C ASN A 200 13.97 1.92 14.22
N ASP A 201 14.13 2.39 15.46
CA ASP A 201 13.74 3.76 15.85
C ASP A 201 14.82 4.80 15.49
N VAL A 202 15.18 4.84 14.21
CA VAL A 202 16.19 5.75 13.67
C VAL A 202 15.67 6.54 12.49
N ASN A 203 16.26 7.73 12.29
CA ASN A 203 15.88 8.63 11.20
C ASN A 203 16.73 8.45 9.94
N GLU A 204 17.81 7.68 10.01
CA GLU A 204 18.73 7.44 8.89
C GLU A 204 19.16 5.96 8.87
N LEU A 205 19.16 5.34 7.69
CA LEU A 205 19.65 3.97 7.48
C LEU A 205 20.88 3.98 6.57
N PRO A 206 21.91 3.18 6.87
CA PRO A 206 23.06 2.99 5.99
C PRO A 206 22.69 2.19 4.75
N VAL A 207 23.22 2.60 3.60
CA VAL A 207 23.05 1.90 2.31
C VAL A 207 24.36 1.23 1.92
N LEU A 208 24.31 -0.08 1.69
CA LEU A 208 25.45 -0.87 1.26
C LEU A 208 25.36 -1.25 -0.23
N LYS A 209 26.52 -1.28 -0.89
CA LYS A 209 26.72 -1.91 -2.20
C LYS A 209 27.86 -2.89 -2.08
N ASN A 210 27.61 -4.18 -2.33
CA ASN A 210 28.61 -5.24 -2.18
C ASN A 210 29.31 -5.27 -0.80
N GLY A 211 28.63 -4.81 0.26
CA GLY A 211 29.18 -4.73 1.62
C GLY A 211 29.88 -3.41 1.97
N GLU A 212 30.05 -2.50 1.01
CA GLU A 212 30.64 -1.17 1.23
C GLU A 212 29.56 -0.12 1.45
N LEU A 213 29.79 0.79 2.41
CA LEU A 213 28.88 1.90 2.70
C LEU A 213 29.00 2.98 1.62
N ILE A 214 27.95 3.14 0.81
CA ILE A 214 27.94 4.11 -0.29
C ILE A 214 27.10 5.36 0.00
N GLY A 215 26.28 5.33 1.05
CA GLY A 215 25.38 6.42 1.38
C GLY A 215 24.40 6.10 2.49
N ILE A 216 23.45 7.01 2.66
CA ILE A 216 22.37 6.88 3.64
C ILE A 216 21.01 7.16 2.97
N VAL A 217 19.96 6.64 3.57
CA VAL A 217 18.58 7.07 3.30
C VAL A 217 18.01 7.67 4.56
N LYS A 218 17.36 8.83 4.44
CA LYS A 218 16.62 9.45 5.54
C LYS A 218 15.16 9.05 5.51
N ARG A 219 14.53 8.90 6.68
CA ARG A 219 13.10 8.60 6.81
C ARG A 219 12.23 9.67 6.15
N THR A 220 12.63 10.94 6.25
CA THR A 220 11.94 12.07 5.61
C THR A 220 11.92 11.95 4.10
N ASP A 221 13.07 11.64 3.50
CA ASP A 221 13.24 11.57 2.05
C ASP A 221 12.48 10.37 1.47
N LEU A 222 12.43 9.28 2.23
CA LEU A 222 11.64 8.10 1.89
C LEU A 222 10.14 8.43 1.84
N ILE A 223 9.61 9.10 2.87
CA ILE A 223 8.20 9.49 2.95
C ILE A 223 7.86 10.52 1.86
N GLU A 224 8.75 11.48 1.63
CA GLU A 224 8.58 12.48 0.59
C GLU A 224 8.53 11.85 -0.81
N THR A 225 9.45 10.93 -1.10
CA THR A 225 9.49 10.20 -2.38
C THR A 225 8.20 9.39 -2.60
N TYR A 226 7.72 8.69 -1.57
CA TYR A 226 6.44 7.99 -1.64
C TYR A 226 5.28 8.93 -1.99
N ASN A 227 5.17 10.06 -1.27
CA ASN A 227 4.11 11.04 -1.50
C ASN A 227 4.18 11.69 -2.89
N GLN A 228 5.40 11.94 -3.41
CA GLN A 228 5.59 12.48 -4.76
C GLN A 228 5.15 11.49 -5.84
N GLU A 229 5.49 10.21 -5.71
CA GLU A 229 5.11 9.19 -6.69
C GLU A 229 3.60 8.90 -6.68
N ILE A 230 2.95 8.94 -5.51
CA ILE A 230 1.48 8.89 -5.41
C ILE A 230 0.85 10.05 -6.19
N LYS A 231 1.28 11.30 -5.94
CA LYS A 231 0.79 12.48 -6.65
C LYS A 231 0.99 12.37 -8.16
N ARG A 232 2.12 11.83 -8.60
CA ARG A 232 2.44 11.63 -10.02
C ARG A 232 1.46 10.67 -10.70
N ILE A 233 1.11 9.58 -10.02
CA ILE A 233 0.13 8.61 -10.52
C ILE A 233 -1.28 9.20 -10.51
N GLU A 234 -1.66 9.91 -9.46
CA GLU A 234 -2.94 10.62 -9.39
C GLU A 234 -3.09 11.62 -10.53
N ALA A 235 -2.08 12.46 -10.76
CA ALA A 235 -2.07 13.43 -11.85
C ALA A 235 -2.21 12.75 -13.23
N LYS A 236 -1.47 11.66 -13.46
CA LYS A 236 -1.55 10.88 -14.70
C LYS A 236 -2.93 10.25 -14.89
N SER A 237 -3.52 9.70 -13.82
CA SER A 237 -4.83 9.08 -13.86
C SER A 237 -5.96 10.11 -14.10
N SER A 238 -5.88 11.27 -13.46
CA SER A 238 -6.81 12.39 -13.64
C SER A 238 -6.72 12.96 -15.07
N PHE A 239 -5.51 13.09 -15.60
CA PHE A 239 -5.28 13.50 -16.98
C PHE A 239 -5.86 12.50 -17.99
N LEU A 240 -5.61 11.20 -17.82
CA LEU A 240 -6.17 10.15 -18.67
C LEU A 240 -7.71 10.10 -18.58
N ALA A 241 -8.28 10.35 -17.41
CA ALA A 241 -9.73 10.44 -17.25
C ALA A 241 -10.30 11.64 -18.03
N LYS A 242 -9.64 12.81 -18.00
CA LYS A 242 -10.05 13.99 -18.79
C LYS A 242 -9.96 13.74 -20.29
N ILE A 243 -8.92 13.07 -20.78
CA ILE A 243 -8.80 12.71 -22.21
C ILE A 243 -9.94 11.78 -22.62
N LYS A 244 -10.16 10.68 -21.89
CA LYS A 244 -11.27 9.75 -22.18
C LYS A 244 -12.63 10.44 -22.12
N PHE A 245 -12.81 11.40 -21.21
CA PHE A 245 -14.04 12.17 -21.11
C PHE A 245 -14.21 13.12 -22.30
N SER A 246 -13.14 13.78 -22.75
CA SER A 246 -13.15 14.65 -23.93
C SER A 246 -13.48 13.87 -25.21
N GLU A 247 -12.84 12.72 -25.44
CA GLU A 247 -13.12 11.84 -26.58
C GLU A 247 -14.57 11.35 -26.58
N ASN A 248 -15.12 10.93 -25.42
CA ASN A 248 -16.52 10.51 -25.32
C ASN A 248 -17.52 11.67 -25.52
N THR A 249 -17.11 12.91 -25.23
CA THR A 249 -17.96 14.10 -25.42
C THR A 249 -17.98 14.53 -26.89
N GLU A 250 -16.87 14.41 -27.61
CA GLU A 250 -16.82 14.64 -29.06
C GLU A 250 -17.59 13.57 -29.84
N VAL A 251 -17.46 12.29 -29.48
CA VAL A 251 -18.23 11.21 -30.13
C VAL A 251 -19.74 11.38 -29.91
N LYS A 252 -20.18 11.82 -28.72
CA LYS A 252 -21.59 12.15 -28.48
C LYS A 252 -22.06 13.39 -29.24
N ARG A 253 -21.23 14.42 -29.42
CA ARG A 253 -21.57 15.58 -30.25
C ARG A 253 -21.65 15.24 -31.74
N PHE A 254 -20.82 14.32 -32.22
CA PHE A 254 -20.86 13.87 -33.61
C PHE A 254 -22.11 13.02 -33.90
N GLN A 255 -22.54 12.16 -32.97
CA GLN A 255 -23.79 11.38 -33.14
C GLN A 255 -25.06 12.21 -33.04
N MET A 256 -25.03 13.35 -32.36
CA MET A 256 -26.20 14.22 -32.16
C MET A 256 -26.40 15.24 -33.30
N ASN A 257 -25.41 15.42 -34.18
CA ASN A 257 -25.50 16.26 -35.39
C ASN A 257 -25.83 15.46 -36.67
N ILE A 258 -26.11 14.15 -36.56
CA ILE A 258 -26.48 13.26 -37.68
C ILE A 258 -27.98 12.88 -37.60
N PHE A 259 -28.76 13.51 -36.72
CA PHE A 259 -30.22 13.41 -36.67
C PHE A 259 -30.87 14.79 -36.69
#